data_AF-A0A4S2JM08-F1
#
_entry.id   AF-A0A4S2JM08-F1
#
_cell.length_a   1.000
_cell.length_b   1.000
_cell.length_c   1.000
_cell.angle_alpha   90.00
_cell.angle_beta   90.00
_cell.angle_gamma   90.00
#
_symmetry.space_group_name_H-M   'P 1'
#
loop_
_entity.id
_entity.type
_entity.pdbx_description
1 polymer ?
#
loop_
_entity_poly.entity_id
_entity_poly.type
_entity_poly.pdbx_seq_one_letter_code
_entity_poly.pdbx_strand_id
1 'polypeptide(L)'
;MANLMKIQLEQYFLHLRKPSMCTYSVVRSNNLLKLLKDDLTVTSVIRFVSHVHITREDLDVTLSTMRLTAKIAKLKPIRTMRHIQPRTELIVQQLREQVNTLKKELELNDMFLHQEALPNISKSRLEQISRDVMNFLQGFISELTLFNVTQARVLVNVVKQLYKFVFLTF
;
A
#
# COMPACT_ATOMS: atom_id res chain seq x y z
N MET A 1 24.55 -45.67 16.71
CA MET A 1 23.24 -45.09 16.32
C MET A 1 23.34 -43.65 15.78
N ALA A 2 24.14 -42.74 16.37
CA ALA A 2 24.22 -41.33 15.94
C ALA A 2 24.59 -41.10 14.45
N ASN A 3 25.45 -41.95 13.88
CA ASN A 3 25.86 -41.82 12.47
C ASN A 3 24.73 -42.08 11.46
N LEU A 4 23.75 -42.92 11.78
CA LEU A 4 22.66 -43.24 10.84
C LEU A 4 21.74 -42.03 10.63
N MET A 5 21.36 -41.35 11.72
CA MET A 5 20.53 -40.15 11.64
C MET A 5 21.23 -39.03 10.86
N LYS A 6 22.53 -38.85 11.09
CA LYS A 6 23.35 -37.90 10.32
C LYS A 6 23.35 -38.22 8.83
N ILE A 7 23.52 -39.48 8.45
CA ILE A 7 23.50 -39.92 7.05
C ILE A 7 22.12 -39.70 6.43
N GLN A 8 21.04 -40.05 7.14
CA GLN A 8 19.67 -39.83 6.67
C GLN A 8 19.36 -38.34 6.46
N LEU A 9 19.84 -37.47 7.35
CA LEU A 9 19.69 -36.02 7.21
C LEU A 9 20.50 -35.47 6.02
N GLU A 10 21.74 -35.95 5.84
CA GLU A 10 22.55 -35.63 4.65
C GLU A 10 21.85 -36.03 3.36
N GLN A 11 21.31 -37.26 3.32
CA GLN A 11 20.56 -37.77 2.18
C GLN A 11 19.32 -36.92 1.93
N TYR A 12 18.56 -36.57 2.96
CA TYR A 12 17.36 -35.74 2.82
C TYR A 12 17.68 -34.39 2.16
N PHE A 13 18.70 -33.68 2.66
CA PHE A 13 19.14 -32.39 2.11
C PHE A 13 19.68 -32.49 0.68
N LEU A 14 20.33 -33.60 0.32
CA LEU A 14 20.74 -33.87 -1.07
C LEU A 14 19.54 -34.09 -2.00
N HIS A 15 18.50 -34.78 -1.52
CA HIS A 15 17.27 -35.01 -2.29
C HIS A 15 16.41 -33.75 -2.43
N LEU A 16 16.42 -32.84 -1.46
CA LEU A 16 15.78 -31.52 -1.62
C LEU A 16 16.33 -30.74 -2.82
N ARG A 17 17.60 -30.97 -3.20
CA ARG A 17 18.24 -30.35 -4.37
C ARG A 17 17.78 -30.95 -5.71
N LYS A 18 17.40 -32.23 -5.73
CA LYS A 18 16.98 -32.97 -6.93
C LYS A 18 15.74 -33.77 -6.59
N PRO A 19 14.52 -33.26 -6.87
CA PRO A 19 13.30 -33.97 -6.57
C PRO A 19 13.22 -35.23 -7.44
N SER A 20 13.67 -36.36 -6.89
CA SER A 20 13.41 -37.69 -7.41
C SER A 20 12.37 -38.37 -6.53
N MET A 21 11.70 -39.39 -7.08
CA MET A 21 10.68 -40.20 -6.39
C MET A 21 11.13 -40.80 -5.03
N CYS A 22 12.44 -40.76 -4.71
CA CYS A 22 13.04 -41.30 -3.49
C CYS A 22 12.95 -40.36 -2.26
N THR A 23 12.45 -39.14 -2.39
CA THR A 23 12.26 -38.21 -1.24
C THR A 23 11.32 -38.78 -0.18
N TYR A 24 10.30 -39.53 -0.60
CA TYR A 24 9.27 -40.07 0.29
C TYR A 24 9.77 -41.20 1.20
N SER A 25 10.70 -42.04 0.73
CA SER A 25 11.27 -43.15 1.51
C SER A 25 12.23 -42.64 2.59
N VAL A 26 13.02 -41.60 2.30
CA VAL A 26 13.95 -40.99 3.25
C VAL A 26 13.19 -40.26 4.37
N VAL A 27 12.08 -39.56 4.07
CA VAL A 27 11.26 -38.89 5.10
C VAL A 27 10.61 -39.90 6.06
N ARG A 28 10.21 -41.08 5.57
CA ARG A 28 9.64 -42.15 6.42
C ARG A 28 10.69 -42.88 7.26
N SER A 29 11.98 -42.73 6.94
CA SER A 29 13.06 -43.46 7.62
C SER A 29 13.39 -42.93 9.02
N ASN A 30 12.89 -41.74 9.39
CA ASN A 30 13.20 -41.11 10.67
C ASN A 30 12.00 -40.33 11.23
N ASN A 31 11.69 -40.53 12.51
CA ASN A 31 10.60 -39.82 13.19
C ASN A 31 10.80 -38.29 13.21
N LEU A 32 12.05 -37.83 13.28
CA LEU A 32 12.37 -36.40 13.23
C LEU A 32 12.04 -35.79 11.86
N LEU A 33 12.38 -36.50 10.77
CA LEU A 33 12.06 -36.06 9.41
C LEU A 33 10.55 -36.14 9.13
N LYS A 34 9.86 -37.10 9.76
CA LYS A 34 8.40 -37.20 9.69
C LYS A 34 7.72 -36.01 10.38
N LEU A 35 8.23 -35.58 11.53
CA LEU A 35 7.73 -34.40 12.26
C LEU A 35 8.03 -33.11 11.51
N LEU A 36 9.27 -32.95 11.04
CA LEU A 36 9.74 -31.73 10.39
C LEU A 36 9.47 -31.69 8.87
N LYS A 37 8.66 -32.62 8.35
CA LYS A 37 8.42 -32.77 6.91
C LYS A 37 7.92 -31.48 6.27
N ASP A 38 6.98 -30.82 6.93
CA ASP A 38 6.33 -29.62 6.40
C ASP A 38 7.23 -28.38 6.59
N ASP A 39 8.00 -28.34 7.67
CA ASP A 39 8.93 -27.25 8.00
C ASP A 39 10.23 -27.29 7.20
N LEU A 40 10.71 -28.47 6.79
CA LEU A 40 11.94 -28.66 6.01
C LEU A 40 11.71 -28.68 4.49
N THR A 41 10.60 -28.14 4.01
CA THR A 41 10.31 -28.02 2.58
C THR A 41 11.20 -26.99 1.89
N VAL A 42 11.38 -27.11 0.57
CA VAL A 42 12.19 -26.18 -0.25
C VAL A 42 11.64 -24.74 -0.25
N THR A 43 10.41 -24.57 0.25
CA THR A 43 9.69 -23.31 0.40
C THR A 43 9.94 -22.62 1.74
N SER A 44 10.54 -23.32 2.71
CA SER A 44 10.82 -22.82 4.05
C SER A 44 12.18 -22.14 4.15
N VAL A 45 12.27 -21.14 5.03
CA VAL A 45 13.53 -20.48 5.36
C VAL A 45 14.16 -21.21 6.54
N ILE A 46 15.14 -22.06 6.24
CA ILE A 46 15.82 -22.89 7.25
C ILE A 46 17.17 -22.26 7.58
N ARG A 47 17.44 -22.03 8.87
CA ARG A 47 18.76 -21.62 9.37
C ARG A 47 19.39 -22.80 10.13
N PHE A 48 20.50 -23.31 9.61
CA PHE A 48 21.26 -24.38 10.25
C PHE A 48 22.36 -23.79 11.13
N VAL A 49 22.39 -24.15 12.42
CA VAL A 49 23.42 -23.72 13.39
C VAL A 49 24.16 -24.95 13.86
N SER A 50 25.49 -24.92 13.74
CA SER A 50 26.36 -26.03 14.14
C SER A 50 27.24 -25.64 15.30
N HIS A 51 27.10 -26.37 16.40
CA HIS A 51 27.95 -26.26 17.56
C HIS A 51 29.14 -27.20 17.40
N VAL A 52 30.36 -26.68 17.55
CA VAL A 52 31.61 -27.45 17.45
C VAL A 52 32.48 -27.22 18.67
N HIS A 53 33.19 -28.26 19.10
CA HIS A 53 34.16 -28.18 20.19
C HIS A 53 35.59 -28.23 19.61
N ILE A 54 36.45 -27.35 20.12
CA ILE A 54 37.84 -27.21 19.65
C ILE A 54 38.74 -28.01 20.59
N THR A 55 38.53 -29.32 20.66
CA THR A 55 39.40 -30.27 21.36
C THR A 55 39.99 -31.24 20.35
N ARG A 56 41.14 -31.84 20.66
CA ARG A 56 41.81 -32.80 19.76
C ARG A 56 41.01 -34.11 19.63
N GLU A 57 40.30 -34.48 20.68
CA GLU A 57 39.47 -35.68 20.77
C GLU A 57 38.21 -35.55 19.89
N ASP A 58 37.65 -34.34 19.81
CA ASP A 58 36.45 -34.06 19.00
C ASP A 58 36.76 -33.69 17.55
N LEU A 59 38.02 -33.74 17.12
CA LEU A 59 38.44 -33.26 15.80
C LEU A 59 37.66 -33.93 14.66
N ASP A 60 37.48 -35.24 14.72
CA ASP A 60 36.75 -36.00 13.69
C ASP A 60 35.26 -35.62 13.63
N VAL A 61 34.65 -35.41 14.80
CA VAL A 61 33.24 -35.00 14.92
C VAL A 61 33.06 -33.56 14.42
N THR A 62 33.99 -32.68 14.77
CA THR A 62 34.02 -31.28 14.34
C THR A 62 34.19 -31.19 12.82
N LEU A 63 35.15 -31.90 12.24
CA LEU A 63 35.34 -31.96 10.79
C LEU A 63 34.12 -32.53 10.09
N SER A 64 33.51 -33.58 10.64
CA SER A 64 32.30 -34.17 10.08
C SER A 64 31.10 -33.20 10.14
N THR A 65 30.96 -32.42 11.21
CA THR A 65 29.89 -31.43 11.39
C THR A 65 30.08 -30.24 10.46
N MET A 66 31.31 -29.76 10.30
CA MET A 66 31.63 -28.68 9.36
C MET A 66 31.37 -29.11 7.92
N ARG A 67 31.76 -30.34 7.53
CA ARG A 67 31.47 -30.89 6.19
C ARG A 67 29.97 -30.98 5.91
N LEU A 68 29.18 -31.42 6.89
CA LEU A 68 27.72 -31.44 6.80
C LEU A 68 27.16 -30.03 6.56
N THR A 69 27.56 -29.08 7.39
CA THR A 69 27.11 -27.69 7.32
C THR A 69 27.45 -27.06 5.98
N ALA A 70 28.66 -27.29 5.47
CA ALA A 70 29.08 -26.81 4.16
C ALA A 70 28.24 -27.40 3.01
N LYS A 71 27.77 -28.64 3.12
CA LYS A 71 26.84 -29.24 2.14
C LYS A 71 25.46 -28.58 2.20
N ILE A 72 24.93 -28.36 3.42
CA ILE A 72 23.60 -27.75 3.63
C ILE A 72 23.62 -26.28 3.20
N ALA A 73 24.68 -25.51 3.52
CA ALA A 73 24.81 -24.10 3.16
C ALA A 73 24.81 -23.85 1.64
N LYS A 74 25.16 -24.86 0.82
CA LYS A 74 25.09 -24.79 -0.64
C LYS A 74 23.65 -24.91 -1.17
N LEU A 75 22.69 -25.28 -0.33
CA LEU A 75 21.28 -25.33 -0.71
C LEU A 75 20.71 -23.93 -0.74
N LYS A 76 20.41 -23.44 -1.95
CA LYS A 76 19.68 -22.19 -2.11
C LYS A 76 18.19 -22.48 -1.95
N PRO A 77 17.47 -21.82 -1.02
CA PRO A 77 16.02 -21.97 -0.95
C PRO A 77 15.41 -21.50 -2.28
N ILE A 78 14.45 -22.26 -2.80
CA ILE A 78 13.66 -21.79 -3.93
C ILE A 78 12.75 -20.74 -3.34
N ARG A 79 13.02 -19.47 -3.65
CA ARG A 79 12.14 -18.36 -3.28
C ARG A 79 10.79 -18.64 -3.93
N THR A 80 9.85 -19.19 -3.16
CA THR A 80 8.46 -19.17 -3.57
C THR A 80 8.06 -17.72 -3.52
N MET A 81 7.87 -17.12 -4.70
CA MET A 81 7.07 -15.92 -4.79
C MET A 81 5.70 -16.31 -4.28
N ARG A 82 5.43 -16.04 -3.00
CA ARG A 82 4.06 -16.07 -2.50
C ARG A 82 3.33 -15.09 -3.38
N HIS A 83 2.46 -15.60 -4.23
CA HIS A 83 1.50 -14.75 -4.92
C HIS A 83 0.60 -14.27 -3.80
N ILE A 84 0.97 -13.14 -3.18
CA ILE A 84 0.11 -12.43 -2.25
C ILE A 84 -1.02 -11.92 -3.13
N GLN A 85 -2.00 -12.78 -3.42
CA GLN A 85 -3.29 -12.33 -3.91
C GLN A 85 -3.78 -11.40 -2.81
N PRO A 86 -3.90 -10.09 -3.07
CA PRO A 86 -4.48 -9.20 -2.09
C PRO A 86 -5.87 -9.77 -1.81
N ARG A 87 -6.16 -10.11 -0.55
CA ARG A 87 -7.46 -10.67 -0.17
C ARG A 87 -8.53 -9.80 -0.83
N THR A 88 -9.37 -10.38 -1.68
CA THR A 88 -10.38 -9.66 -2.47
C THR A 88 -11.18 -8.68 -1.60
N GLU A 89 -11.39 -9.06 -0.34
CA GLU A 89 -12.00 -8.24 0.71
C GLU A 89 -11.30 -6.89 0.95
N LEU A 90 -9.96 -6.86 1.00
CA LEU A 90 -9.18 -5.63 1.18
C LEU A 90 -9.27 -4.73 -0.06
N ILE A 91 -9.27 -5.31 -1.26
CA ILE A 91 -9.44 -4.55 -2.51
C ILE A 91 -10.85 -3.94 -2.56
N VAL A 92 -11.88 -4.72 -2.22
CA VAL A 92 -13.27 -4.26 -2.18
C VAL A 92 -13.45 -3.16 -1.14
N GLN A 93 -12.80 -3.26 0.02
CA GLN A 93 -12.84 -2.22 1.05
C GLN A 93 -12.19 -0.93 0.55
N GLN A 94 -11.01 -1.00 -0.06
CA GLN A 94 -10.34 0.18 -0.63
C GLN A 94 -11.16 0.81 -1.76
N LEU A 95 -11.76 0.01 -2.63
CA LEU A 95 -12.64 0.50 -3.70
C LEU A 95 -13.88 1.19 -3.15
N ARG A 96 -14.51 0.64 -2.10
CA ARG A 96 -15.66 1.27 -1.43
C ARG A 96 -15.29 2.62 -0.83
N GLU A 97 -14.11 2.71 -0.22
CA GLU A 97 -13.61 3.93 0.39
C GLU A 97 -13.34 5.01 -0.66
N GLN A 98 -12.69 4.65 -1.78
CA GLN A 98 -12.49 5.54 -2.92
C GLN A 98 -13.83 6.04 -3.50
N VAL A 99 -14.78 5.14 -3.75
CA VAL A 99 -16.11 5.52 -4.28
C VAL A 99 -16.83 6.50 -3.34
N ASN A 100 -16.74 6.29 -2.02
CA ASN A 100 -17.35 7.20 -1.05
C ASN A 100 -16.68 8.58 -1.06
N THR A 101 -15.36 8.65 -1.19
CA THR A 101 -14.64 9.93 -1.31
C THR A 101 -15.05 10.67 -2.59
N LEU A 102 -15.05 9.98 -3.73
CA LEU A 102 -15.47 10.56 -5.01
C LEU A 102 -16.93 11.02 -5.00
N LYS A 103 -17.84 10.29 -4.35
CA LYS A 103 -19.23 10.74 -4.19
C LYS A 103 -19.34 12.03 -3.39
N LYS A 104 -18.58 12.17 -2.29
CA LYS A 104 -18.56 13.40 -1.50
C LYS A 104 -17.98 14.57 -2.31
N GLU A 105 -16.93 14.33 -3.09
CA GLU A 105 -16.36 15.35 -3.97
C GLU A 105 -17.35 15.77 -5.06
N LEU A 106 -18.10 14.82 -5.63
CA LEU A 106 -19.14 15.10 -6.61
C LEU A 106 -20.31 15.88 -5.98
N GLU A 107 -20.77 15.49 -4.79
CA GLU A 107 -21.82 16.22 -4.06
C GLU A 107 -21.38 17.66 -3.74
N LEU A 108 -20.12 17.84 -3.32
CA LEU A 108 -19.57 19.18 -3.11
C LEU A 108 -19.50 19.96 -4.42
N ASN A 109 -19.04 19.34 -5.50
CA ASN A 109 -18.97 19.97 -6.81
C ASN A 109 -20.37 20.34 -7.34
N ASP A 110 -21.35 19.47 -7.20
CA ASP A 110 -22.76 19.72 -7.51
C ASP A 110 -23.32 20.85 -6.64
N MET A 111 -22.98 20.90 -5.34
CA MET A 111 -23.34 22.03 -4.48
C MET A 111 -22.70 23.35 -4.97
N PHE A 112 -21.45 23.33 -5.45
CA PHE A 112 -20.78 24.51 -5.99
C PHE A 112 -21.30 24.91 -7.38
N LEU A 113 -21.68 23.96 -8.23
CA LEU A 113 -22.14 24.17 -9.61
C LEU A 113 -23.64 24.50 -9.69
N HIS A 114 -24.46 23.95 -8.79
CA HIS A 114 -25.92 24.15 -8.76
C HIS A 114 -26.40 25.21 -7.78
N GLN A 115 -25.50 25.97 -7.13
CA GLN A 115 -25.85 27.21 -6.44
C GLN A 115 -26.22 28.32 -7.43
N GLU A 116 -27.33 28.16 -8.16
CA GLU A 116 -27.85 29.09 -9.18
C GLU A 116 -26.97 29.18 -10.44
N ALA A 117 -27.33 28.38 -11.44
CA ALA A 117 -26.91 28.65 -12.80
C ALA A 117 -27.35 30.08 -13.19
N LEU A 118 -26.39 30.90 -13.63
CA LEU A 118 -26.55 32.28 -14.15
C LEU A 118 -27.87 32.59 -14.89
N PRO A 119 -28.47 31.71 -15.72
CA PRO A 119 -29.74 32.01 -16.38
C PRO A 119 -30.99 32.09 -15.46
N ASN A 120 -30.94 31.62 -14.22
CA ASN A 120 -32.12 31.59 -13.31
C ASN A 120 -32.12 32.68 -12.22
N ILE A 121 -31.13 33.58 -12.19
CA ILE A 121 -31.13 34.69 -11.22
C ILE A 121 -32.15 35.74 -11.70
N SER A 122 -33.17 36.02 -10.87
CA SER A 122 -34.15 37.07 -11.18
C SER A 122 -33.46 38.44 -11.26
N LYS A 123 -33.95 39.33 -12.14
CA LYS A 123 -33.43 40.72 -12.25
C LYS A 123 -33.39 41.44 -10.90
N SER A 124 -34.39 41.21 -10.06
CA SER A 124 -34.47 41.78 -8.70
C SER A 124 -33.32 41.32 -7.78
N ARG A 125 -32.91 40.04 -7.87
CA ARG A 125 -31.79 39.50 -7.10
C ARG A 125 -30.46 40.05 -7.59
N LEU A 126 -30.28 40.17 -8.90
CA LEU A 126 -29.09 40.77 -9.50
C LEU A 126 -28.90 42.23 -9.08
N GLU A 127 -29.98 43.02 -9.08
CA GLU A 127 -29.97 44.42 -8.64
C GLU A 127 -29.65 44.55 -7.14
N GLN A 128 -30.17 43.63 -6.32
CA GLN A 128 -29.85 43.61 -4.89
C GLN A 128 -28.37 43.31 -4.66
N ILE A 129 -27.82 42.29 -5.32
CA ILE A 129 -26.39 41.95 -5.25
C ILE A 129 -25.54 43.14 -5.73
N SER A 130 -25.94 43.81 -6.81
CA SER A 130 -25.24 44.99 -7.32
C SER A 130 -25.24 46.14 -6.30
N ARG A 131 -26.36 46.40 -5.63
CA ARG A 131 -26.46 47.42 -4.57
C ARG A 131 -25.59 47.07 -3.37
N ASP A 132 -25.60 45.82 -2.93
CA ASP A 132 -24.81 45.37 -1.78
C ASP A 132 -23.30 45.49 -2.08
N VAL A 133 -22.88 45.14 -3.30
CA VAL A 133 -21.51 45.34 -3.79
C VAL A 133 -21.14 46.83 -3.83
N MET A 134 -22.01 47.69 -4.35
CA MET A 134 -21.76 49.14 -4.41
C MET A 134 -21.67 49.76 -3.02
N ASN A 135 -22.53 49.35 -2.09
CA ASN A 135 -22.52 49.81 -0.71
C ASN A 135 -21.23 49.39 0.02
N PHE A 136 -20.72 48.18 -0.26
CA PHE A 136 -19.41 47.74 0.23
C PHE A 136 -18.26 48.59 -0.34
N LEU A 137 -18.23 48.81 -1.67
CA LEU A 137 -17.19 49.61 -2.32
C LEU A 137 -17.20 51.08 -1.89
N GLN A 138 -18.38 51.62 -1.55
CA GLN A 138 -18.54 52.97 -1.02
C GLN A 138 -18.28 53.07 0.49
N GLY A 139 -17.99 51.96 1.17
CA GLY A 139 -17.66 51.93 2.59
C GLY A 139 -18.86 51.99 3.55
N PHE A 140 -20.08 51.83 3.04
CA PHE A 140 -21.29 51.74 3.88
C PHE A 140 -21.42 50.40 4.62
N ILE A 141 -20.75 49.36 4.12
CA ILE A 141 -20.72 48.02 4.73
C ILE A 141 -19.25 47.59 4.85
N SER A 142 -18.84 47.16 6.04
CA SER A 142 -17.45 46.79 6.34
C SER A 142 -17.03 45.44 5.79
N GLU A 143 -17.99 44.52 5.62
CA GLU A 143 -17.74 43.14 5.20
C GLU A 143 -18.78 42.69 4.17
N LEU A 144 -18.31 42.21 3.01
CA LEU A 144 -19.14 41.59 2.00
C LEU A 144 -18.94 40.07 2.04
N THR A 145 -19.92 39.35 2.60
CA THR A 145 -19.93 37.88 2.58
C THR A 145 -20.40 37.37 1.23
N LEU A 146 -19.48 36.80 0.45
CA LEU A 146 -19.78 36.18 -0.84
C LEU A 146 -20.21 34.73 -0.62
N PHE A 147 -21.50 34.44 -0.77
CA PHE A 147 -22.05 33.09 -0.59
C PHE A 147 -22.04 32.25 -1.87
N ASN A 148 -21.78 32.87 -3.03
CA ASN A 148 -21.90 32.24 -4.34
C ASN A 148 -20.86 32.78 -5.35
N VAL A 149 -20.38 31.91 -6.23
CA VAL A 149 -19.52 32.22 -7.39
C VAL A 149 -20.16 33.28 -8.31
N THR A 150 -21.48 33.32 -8.40
CA THR A 150 -22.21 34.34 -9.18
C THR A 150 -22.06 35.75 -8.60
N GLN A 151 -22.14 35.90 -7.27
CA GLN A 151 -21.90 37.17 -6.57
C GLN A 151 -20.46 37.64 -6.78
N ALA A 152 -19.49 36.72 -6.71
CA ALA A 152 -18.09 37.03 -7.00
C ALA A 152 -17.89 37.53 -8.45
N ARG A 153 -18.56 36.92 -9.43
CA ARG A 153 -18.51 37.37 -10.84
C ARG A 153 -19.13 38.75 -11.03
N VAL A 154 -20.27 39.03 -10.39
CA VAL A 154 -20.93 40.34 -10.45
C VAL A 154 -20.05 41.42 -9.80
N LEU A 155 -19.46 41.13 -8.63
CA LEU A 155 -18.49 42.01 -7.97
C LEU A 155 -17.33 42.37 -8.90
N VAL A 156 -16.69 41.37 -9.52
CA VAL A 156 -15.59 41.60 -10.47
C VAL A 156 -16.03 42.46 -11.65
N ASN A 157 -17.24 42.26 -12.18
CA ASN A 157 -17.78 43.08 -13.26
C ASN A 157 -18.05 44.53 -12.84
N VAL A 158 -18.63 44.76 -11.66
CA VAL A 158 -18.89 46.11 -11.12
C VAL A 158 -17.59 46.85 -10.88
N VAL A 159 -16.60 46.21 -10.24
CA VAL A 159 -15.26 46.79 -10.02
C VAL A 159 -14.59 47.12 -11.36
N LYS A 160 -14.69 46.24 -12.36
CA LYS A 160 -14.14 46.48 -13.70
C LYS A 160 -14.82 47.66 -14.39
N GLN A 161 -16.13 47.84 -14.22
CA GLN A 161 -16.84 49.00 -14.76
C GLN A 161 -16.44 50.31 -14.07
N LEU A 162 -16.29 50.30 -12.74
CA LEU A 162 -15.82 51.45 -11.98
C LEU A 162 -14.41 51.88 -12.42
N TYR A 163 -13.48 50.93 -12.55
CA TYR A 163 -12.13 51.21 -13.06
C TYR A 163 -12.12 51.77 -14.48
N LYS A 164 -13.01 51.27 -15.36
CA LYS A 164 -13.17 51.82 -16.70
C LYS A 164 -13.73 53.25 -16.70
N PHE A 165 -14.65 53.57 -15.79
CA PHE A 165 -15.22 54.91 -15.67
C PHE A 165 -14.18 55.93 -15.18
N VAL A 166 -13.34 55.55 -14.22
CA VAL A 166 -12.26 56.40 -13.68
C VAL A 166 -11.21 56.73 -14.75
N PHE A 167 -10.96 55.84 -15.71
CA PHE A 167 -10.02 56.08 -16.81
C PHE A 167 -10.57 56.93 -17.96
N LEU A 168 -11.88 57.22 -17.98
CA LEU A 168 -12.54 58.05 -19.00
C LEU A 168 -12.80 59.49 -18.53
N THR A 169 -12.41 59.82 -17.31
CA THR A 169 -12.58 61.17 -16.70
C THR A 169 -11.27 61.92 -16.46
N PHE A 170 -10.16 61.42 -17.01
CA PHE A 170 -8.88 62.12 -17.19
C PHE A 170 -8.55 62.22 -18.69
#